data_AF-A0A4U7F0Y4-F1
#
_entry.id   AF-A0A4U7F0Y4-F1
#
_cell.length_a   1.000
_cell.length_b   1.000
_cell.length_c   1.000
_cell.angle_alpha   90.00
_cell.angle_beta   90.00
_cell.angle_gamma   90.00
#
_symmetry.space_group_name_H-M   'P 1'
#
loop_
_entity.id
_entity.type
_entity.pdbx_description
1 polymer ?
#
loop_
_entity_poly.entity_id
_entity_poly.type
_entity_poly.pdbx_seq_one_letter_code
_entity_poly.pdbx_strand_id
1 'polypeptide(L)' 'QWGEPAIGMDEFVEHRRAAGHEASRAHYRGTAVKSTASIPEMREAVLGDDAGD' A
#
# COMPACT_ATOMS: atom_id res chain seq x y z
N GLN A 1 8.02 -6.60 12.85
CA GLN A 1 7.48 -7.81 13.50
C GLN A 1 6.91 -8.71 12.42
N TRP A 2 6.90 -10.02 12.62
CA TRP A 2 6.28 -10.96 11.71
C TRP A 2 4.98 -11.44 12.36
N GLY A 3 3.85 -11.40 11.64
CA GLY A 3 2.55 -11.82 12.16
C GLY A 3 1.36 -10.90 11.84
N GLU A 4 1.60 -9.69 11.35
CA GLU A 4 0.51 -8.81 10.88
C GLU A 4 -0.17 -9.42 9.64
N PRO A 5 -1.51 -9.47 9.57
CA PRO A 5 -2.20 -9.91 8.38
C PRO A 5 -1.85 -8.99 7.22
N ALA A 6 -1.52 -9.59 6.07
CA ALA A 6 -1.32 -8.83 4.85
C ALA A 6 -2.68 -8.38 4.30
N ILE A 7 -2.86 -7.08 4.13
CA ILE A 7 -4.03 -6.53 3.43
C ILE A 7 -4.06 -6.98 1.97
N GLY A 8 -5.26 -6.91 1.36
CA GLY A 8 -5.43 -7.22 -0.06
C GLY A 8 -4.62 -6.28 -0.97
N MET A 9 -4.19 -6.78 -2.13
CA MET A 9 -3.44 -5.94 -3.09
C MET A 9 -4.29 -4.80 -3.67
N ASP A 10 -5.60 -4.97 -3.80
CA ASP A 10 -6.48 -3.88 -4.25
C ASP A 10 -6.59 -2.80 -3.18
N GLU A 11 -6.84 -3.21 -1.94
CA GLU A 11 -6.88 -2.34 -0.76
C GLU A 11 -5.58 -1.55 -0.59
N PHE A 12 -4.42 -2.20 -0.78
CA PHE A 12 -3.12 -1.54 -0.76
C PHE A 12 -3.00 -0.46 -1.85
N VAL A 13 -3.49 -0.72 -3.07
CA VAL A 13 -3.46 0.25 -4.18
C VAL A 13 -4.42 1.42 -3.90
N GLU A 14 -5.57 1.15 -3.31
CA GLU A 14 -6.54 2.20 -2.94
C GLU A 14 -5.98 3.13 -1.87
N HIS A 15 -5.33 2.60 -0.82
CA HIS A 15 -4.67 3.43 0.20
C HIS A 15 -3.61 4.36 -0.41
N ARG A 16 -2.84 3.90 -1.40
CA ARG A 16 -1.89 4.76 -2.11
C ARG A 16 -2.55 5.87 -2.89
N ARG A 17 -3.64 5.57 -3.58
CA ARG A 17 -4.41 6.58 -4.35
C ARG A 17 -5.09 7.59 -3.43
N ALA A 18 -5.63 7.13 -2.30
CA ALA A 18 -6.21 7.99 -1.27
C ALA A 18 -5.18 8.97 -0.69
N ALA A 19 -3.93 8.51 -0.52
CA ALA A 19 -2.80 9.37 -0.13
C ALA A 19 -2.26 10.27 -1.26
N GLY A 20 -2.88 10.26 -2.46
CA GLY A 20 -2.50 11.13 -3.58
C GLY A 20 -1.39 10.59 -4.48
N HIS A 21 -0.98 9.34 -4.29
CA HIS A 21 0.05 8.70 -5.12
C HIS A 21 -0.57 7.91 -6.28
N GLU A 22 0.08 7.94 -7.44
CA GLU A 22 -0.27 7.02 -8.52
C GLU A 22 0.07 5.59 -8.09
N ALA A 23 -0.87 4.65 -8.26
CA ALA A 23 -0.65 3.26 -7.91
C ALA A 23 -1.44 2.30 -8.82
N SER A 24 -0.82 1.17 -9.17
CA SER A 24 -1.43 0.11 -9.99
C SER A 24 -0.75 -1.25 -9.78
N ARG A 25 -1.49 -2.34 -10.02
CA ARG A 25 -0.92 -3.70 -10.07
C ARG A 25 0.06 -3.83 -11.23
N ALA A 26 1.13 -4.57 -11.02
CA ALA A 26 2.05 -4.94 -12.09
C ALA A 26 1.68 -6.31 -12.68
N HIS A 27 1.70 -6.41 -14.02
CA HIS A 27 1.30 -7.63 -14.73
C HIS A 27 2.33 -8.78 -14.69
N TYR A 28 3.58 -8.50 -14.30
CA TYR A 28 4.66 -9.49 -14.32
C TYR A 28 4.75 -10.33 -13.03
N ARG A 29 4.05 -9.95 -11.95
CA ARG A 29 3.98 -10.74 -10.71
C ARG A 29 2.74 -10.36 -9.89
N GLY A 30 2.02 -11.36 -9.38
CA GLY A 30 0.71 -11.19 -8.72
C GLY A 30 0.69 -10.27 -7.48
N THR A 31 1.84 -10.02 -6.85
CA THR A 31 1.98 -9.13 -5.69
C THR A 31 2.89 -7.92 -5.95
N ALA A 32 3.22 -7.66 -7.23
CA ALA A 32 3.98 -6.47 -7.59
C ALA A 32 3.04 -5.29 -7.86
N VAL A 33 3.49 -4.10 -7.45
CA VAL A 33 2.79 -2.82 -7.58
C VAL A 33 3.73 -1.80 -8.18
N LYS A 34 3.19 -0.90 -9.01
CA LYS A 34 3.88 0.31 -9.48
C LYS A 34 3.31 1.48 -8.71
N SER A 35 4.17 2.34 -8.17
CA SER A 35 3.75 3.58 -7.53
C SER A 35 4.82 4.66 -7.63
N THR A 36 4.38 5.92 -7.57
CA THR A 36 5.27 7.08 -7.42
C THR A 36 5.66 7.35 -5.97
N ALA A 37 5.02 6.67 -5.01
CA ALA A 37 5.36 6.76 -3.59
C ALA A 37 6.76 6.17 -3.30
N SER A 38 7.48 6.79 -2.39
CA SER A 38 8.70 6.23 -1.80
C SER A 38 8.36 5.15 -0.77
N ILE A 39 9.31 4.28 -0.44
CA ILE A 39 9.14 3.27 0.62
C ILE A 39 8.62 3.85 1.96
N PRO A 40 9.16 4.96 2.50
CA PRO A 40 8.61 5.56 3.73
C PRO A 40 7.16 6.03 3.58
N GLU A 41 6.80 6.66 2.46
CA GLU A 41 5.42 7.11 2.19
C GLU A 41 4.44 5.92 2.09
N MET A 42 4.88 4.83 1.46
CA MET A 42 4.09 3.59 1.42
C MET A 42 3.86 3.02 2.81
N ARG A 43 4.84 3.11 3.71
CA ARG A 43 4.71 2.60 5.09
C ARG A 43 3.69 3.43 5.88
N GLU A 44 3.83 4.76 5.84
CA GLU A 44 2.93 5.67 6.56
C GLU A 44 1.49 5.48 6.11
N ALA A 45 1.24 5.34 4.81
CA ALA A 45 -0.11 5.17 4.30
C ALA A 45 -0.72 3.77 4.57
N VAL A 46 0.04 2.78 5.07
CA VAL A 46 -0.53 1.50 5.59
C VAL A 46 -0.79 1.59 7.09
N LEU A 47 0.03 2.34 7.82
CA LEU A 47 -0.07 2.43 9.29
C LEU A 47 -0.98 3.58 9.75
N GLY A 48 -1.14 4.62 8.95
CA GLY A 48 -1.89 5.82 9.28
C GLY A 48 -3.42 5.69 9.20
N ASP A 49 -3.92 4.57 8.68
CA ASP A 49 -5.36 4.24 8.68
C ASP A 49 -5.75 3.40 9.93
N ASP A 50 -4.81 2.63 10.49
CA ASP A 50 -5.00 1.76 11.67
C ASP A 50 -4.55 2.43 12.99
N ALA A 51 -3.77 3.51 12.94
CA ALA A 51 -3.32 4.26 14.13
C ALA A 51 -4.38 5.25 14.68
N GLY A 52 -5.65 4.94 14.49
CA GLY A 52 -6.81 5.78 14.83
C GLY A 52 -7.91 5.04 15.58
N ASP A 53 -7.58 4.40 16.71
CA ASP A 53 -8.44 4.19 17.89
C ASP A 53 -7.57 4.03 19.15
#